data_AF-A0A2V7S092-F1
#
_entry.id   AF-A0A2V7S092-F1
#
_cell.length_a   1.000
_cell.length_b   1.000
_cell.length_c   1.000
_cell.angle_alpha   90.00
_cell.angle_beta   90.00
_cell.angle_gamma   90.00
#
_symmetry.space_group_name_H-M   'P 1'
#
loop_
_entity.id
_entity.type
_entity.pdbx_description
1 polymer ?
#
loop_
_entity_poly.entity_id
_entity_poly.type
_entity_poly.pdbx_seq_one_letter_code
_entity_poly.pdbx_strand_id
1 'polypeptide(L)'
;MHRDTGRLVAFSDAVFAITITLLVLEIRPPTDFSNLLHGLLALWPSYLAYGVTFLFIGQVWANHHVMFDHIRAADRVVLLLNTLLLMAVAFLPFATSVLAGALRSGHGQRTAVAFYGIAFDVTALTFNSVWQYARRHGLLSDALDPAGATAIS
;
A
#
# COMPACT_ATOMS: atom_id res chain seq x y z
N MET A 1 27.85 10.97 3.08
CA MET A 1 26.71 11.85 3.45
C MET A 1 25.59 10.95 3.96
N HIS A 2 25.54 10.70 5.27
CA HIS A 2 24.41 9.99 5.90
C HIS A 2 23.22 10.96 5.90
N ARG A 3 22.12 10.58 5.23
CA ARG A 3 20.88 11.37 5.25
C ARG A 3 20.05 10.94 6.45
N ASP A 4 19.50 11.93 7.15
CA ASP A 4 18.58 11.76 8.27
C ASP A 4 17.35 10.95 7.83
N THR A 5 17.17 9.76 8.40
CA THR A 5 16.07 8.83 8.09
C THR A 5 14.73 9.39 8.54
N GLY A 6 14.70 10.26 9.57
CA GLY A 6 13.45 10.79 10.12
C GLY A 6 12.63 11.60 9.10
N ARG A 7 13.30 12.37 8.24
CA ARG A 7 12.60 13.12 7.17
C ARG A 7 12.00 12.20 6.10
N LEU A 8 12.66 11.09 5.80
CA LEU A 8 12.15 10.10 4.86
C LEU A 8 10.92 9.41 5.43
N VAL A 9 10.98 8.98 6.69
CA VAL A 9 9.85 8.33 7.37
C VAL A 9 8.65 9.27 7.40
N ALA A 10 8.84 10.53 7.82
CA ALA A 10 7.76 11.51 7.85
C ALA A 10 7.12 11.76 6.46
N PHE A 11 7.93 11.76 5.39
CA PHE A 11 7.41 11.88 4.03
C PHE A 11 6.61 10.63 3.63
N SER A 12 7.13 9.44 3.91
CA SER A 12 6.43 8.18 3.66
C SER A 12 5.10 8.13 4.41
N ASP A 13 5.07 8.47 5.70
CA ASP A 13 3.87 8.51 6.53
C ASP A 13 2.79 9.43 5.94
N ALA A 14 3.20 10.62 5.46
CA ALA A 14 2.28 11.53 4.79
C ALA A 14 1.66 10.92 3.52
N VAL A 15 2.46 10.21 2.71
CA VAL A 15 1.96 9.54 1.50
C VAL A 15 1.02 8.39 1.86
N PHE A 16 1.35 7.57 2.86
CA PHE A 16 0.46 6.51 3.35
C PHE A 16 -0.87 7.08 3.84
N ALA A 17 -0.84 8.13 4.67
CA ALA A 17 -2.03 8.79 5.19
C ALA A 17 -2.92 9.33 4.06
N ILE A 18 -2.33 10.06 3.10
CA ILE A 18 -3.07 10.59 1.94
C ILE A 18 -3.69 9.43 1.14
N THR A 19 -2.92 8.40 0.83
CA THR A 19 -3.41 7.25 0.03
C THR A 19 -4.59 6.55 0.69
N ILE A 20 -4.50 6.30 2.01
CA ILE A 20 -5.58 5.70 2.78
C ILE A 20 -6.83 6.57 2.74
N THR A 21 -6.69 7.90 2.88
CA THR A 21 -7.84 8.81 2.81
C THR A 21 -8.44 8.90 1.41
N LEU A 22 -7.63 8.82 0.35
CA LEU A 22 -8.11 8.85 -1.03
C LEU A 22 -8.92 7.61 -1.40
N LEU A 23 -8.65 6.45 -0.77
CA LEU A 23 -9.40 5.21 -1.03
C LEU A 23 -10.91 5.37 -0.85
N VAL A 24 -11.36 6.19 0.11
CA VAL A 24 -12.79 6.39 0.34
C VAL A 24 -13.47 7.09 -0.83
N LEU A 25 -12.73 7.92 -1.57
CA LEU A 25 -13.25 8.66 -2.73
C LEU A 25 -13.54 7.73 -3.92
N GLU A 26 -12.96 6.53 -3.94
CA GLU A 26 -13.23 5.52 -4.97
C GLU A 26 -14.58 4.82 -4.78
N ILE A 27 -15.20 4.98 -3.62
CA ILE A 27 -16.56 4.55 -3.35
C ILE A 27 -17.52 5.61 -3.90
N ARG A 28 -17.81 5.51 -5.19
CA ARG A 28 -18.70 6.46 -5.87
C ARG A 28 -20.14 6.28 -5.40
N PRO A 29 -20.84 7.35 -4.98
CA PRO A 29 -22.25 7.27 -4.58
C PRO A 29 -23.14 6.85 -5.75
N PRO A 30 -24.32 6.28 -5.48
CA PRO A 30 -25.29 5.96 -6.54
C PRO A 30 -25.74 7.24 -7.25
N THR A 31 -25.96 7.17 -8.57
CA THR A 31 -26.42 8.31 -9.37
C THR A 31 -27.93 8.51 -9.30
N ASP A 32 -28.68 7.45 -8.99
CA ASP A 32 -30.12 7.49 -8.80
C ASP A 32 -30.48 7.47 -7.30
N PHE A 33 -31.16 8.53 -6.86
CA PHE A 33 -31.59 8.71 -5.47
C PHE A 33 -33.04 8.29 -5.23
N SER A 34 -33.78 7.86 -6.26
CA SER A 34 -35.17 7.40 -6.12
C SER A 34 -35.30 6.11 -5.32
N ASN A 35 -34.30 5.23 -5.38
CA ASN A 35 -34.21 4.00 -4.61
C ASN A 35 -32.86 3.90 -3.88
N LEU A 36 -32.59 4.89 -3.02
CA LEU A 36 -31.30 5.08 -2.36
C LEU A 36 -30.83 3.86 -1.57
N LEU A 37 -31.72 3.18 -0.83
CA LEU A 37 -31.35 2.01 -0.04
C LEU A 37 -30.81 0.88 -0.93
N HIS A 38 -31.50 0.59 -2.04
CA HIS A 38 -31.04 -0.42 -3.00
C HIS A 38 -29.72 -0.01 -3.65
N GLY A 39 -29.58 1.26 -4.03
CA GLY A 39 -28.34 1.80 -4.59
C GLY A 39 -27.14 1.66 -3.64
N LEU A 40 -27.33 1.96 -2.35
CA LEU A 40 -26.29 1.82 -1.33
C LEU A 40 -25.91 0.35 -1.07
N LEU A 41 -26.86 -0.58 -1.10
CA LEU A 41 -26.59 -2.01 -0.96
C LEU A 41 -25.85 -2.57 -2.19
N ALA A 42 -26.16 -2.07 -3.39
CA ALA A 42 -25.48 -2.48 -4.62
C ALA A 42 -24.00 -2.06 -4.66
N LEU A 43 -23.57 -1.11 -3.82
CA LEU A 43 -22.16 -0.70 -3.69
C LEU A 43 -21.30 -1.66 -2.88
N TRP A 44 -21.83 -2.77 -2.35
CA TRP A 44 -21.10 -3.74 -1.54
C TRP A 44 -19.72 -4.18 -2.11
N PRO A 45 -19.53 -4.37 -3.44
CA PRO A 45 -18.20 -4.75 -3.95
C PRO A 45 -17.17 -3.64 -3.73
N SER A 46 -17.60 -2.38 -3.76
CA SER A 46 -16.76 -1.20 -3.50
C SER A 46 -16.37 -1.12 -2.04
N TYR A 47 -17.29 -1.40 -1.11
CA TYR A 47 -16.99 -1.45 0.32
C TYR A 47 -15.97 -2.56 0.63
N LEU A 48 -16.13 -3.73 0.01
CA LEU A 48 -15.19 -4.84 0.16
C LEU A 48 -13.80 -4.49 -0.39
N ALA A 49 -13.74 -3.98 -1.62
CA ALA A 49 -12.48 -3.58 -2.24
C ALA A 49 -11.77 -2.48 -1.43
N TYR A 50 -12.52 -1.49 -0.95
CA TYR A 50 -12.04 -0.46 -0.02
C TYR A 50 -11.45 -1.08 1.25
N GLY A 51 -12.20 -1.93 1.95
CA GLY A 51 -11.77 -2.52 3.22
C GLY A 51 -10.49 -3.36 3.08
N VAL A 52 -10.42 -4.20 2.04
CA VAL A 52 -9.23 -5.02 1.75
C VAL A 52 -8.02 -4.13 1.45
N THR A 53 -8.20 -3.09 0.62
CA THR A 53 -7.08 -2.19 0.28
C THR A 53 -6.64 -1.37 1.49
N PHE A 54 -7.57 -0.86 2.28
CA PHE A 54 -7.28 -0.09 3.48
C PHE A 54 -6.43 -0.90 4.47
N LEU A 55 -6.85 -2.14 4.76
CA LEU A 55 -6.11 -3.03 5.66
C LEU A 55 -4.73 -3.37 5.11
N PHE A 56 -4.63 -3.63 3.81
CA PHE A 56 -3.35 -3.90 3.16
C PHE A 56 -2.39 -2.72 3.26
N ILE A 57 -2.83 -1.50 2.92
CA ILE A 57 -1.98 -0.31 3.03
C ILE A 57 -1.60 -0.05 4.50
N GLY A 58 -2.53 -0.22 5.44
CA GLY A 58 -2.26 -0.10 6.87
C GLY A 58 -1.21 -1.10 7.36
N GLN A 59 -1.27 -2.35 6.89
CA GLN A 59 -0.26 -3.38 7.18
C GLN A 59 1.11 -3.00 6.58
N VAL A 60 1.15 -2.55 5.33
CA VAL A 60 2.39 -2.11 4.67
C VAL A 60 2.99 -0.92 5.41
N TRP A 61 2.17 0.04 5.84
CA TRP A 61 2.61 1.18 6.64
C TRP A 61 3.18 0.75 8.00
N ALA A 62 2.49 -0.13 8.73
CA ALA A 62 2.99 -0.64 10.02
C ALA A 62 4.33 -1.36 9.86
N ASN A 63 4.44 -2.23 8.85
CA ASN A 63 5.69 -2.93 8.56
C ASN A 63 6.79 -1.96 8.08
N HIS A 64 6.44 -0.91 7.35
CA HIS A 64 7.37 0.14 6.92
C HIS A 64 7.93 0.90 8.11
N HIS A 65 7.09 1.28 9.07
CA HIS A 65 7.50 1.95 10.30
C HIS A 65 8.48 1.07 11.09
N VAL A 66 8.09 -0.19 11.35
CA VAL A 66 8.96 -1.17 12.03
C VAL A 66 10.27 -1.39 11.26
N MET A 67 10.24 -1.46 9.92
CA MET A 67 11.44 -1.60 9.12
C MET A 67 12.38 -0.41 9.30
N PHE A 68 11.87 0.82 9.24
CA PHE A 68 12.68 2.03 9.33
C PHE A 68 13.17 2.35 10.74
N ASP A 69 12.49 1.86 11.78
CA ASP A 69 13.02 1.88 13.17
C ASP A 69 14.36 1.16 13.29
N HIS A 70 14.61 0.16 12.43
CA HIS A 70 15.84 -0.62 12.44
C HIS A 70 16.87 -0.16 11.40
N ILE A 71 16.52 0.72 10.45
CA ILE A 71 17.45 1.23 9.44
C ILE A 71 18.22 2.43 10.02
N ARG A 72 19.52 2.25 10.26
CA ARG A 72 20.39 3.31 10.83
C ARG A 72 20.73 4.42 9.82
N ALA A 73 20.70 4.13 8.53
CA ALA A 73 21.07 5.07 7.48
C ALA A 73 20.37 4.76 6.15
N ALA A 74 19.84 5.79 5.49
CA ALA A 74 19.30 5.68 4.13
C ALA A 74 20.32 6.17 3.10
N ASP A 75 20.83 5.25 2.28
CA ASP A 75 21.63 5.58 1.10
C ASP A 75 20.75 5.95 -0.10
N ARG A 76 21.37 6.22 -1.26
CA ARG A 76 20.64 6.61 -2.47
C ARG A 76 19.73 5.50 -3.02
N VAL A 77 20.09 4.23 -2.80
CA VAL A 77 19.32 3.09 -3.31
C VAL A 77 18.09 2.88 -2.44
N VAL A 78 18.23 2.95 -1.11
CA VAL A 78 17.09 2.93 -0.18
C VAL A 78 16.10 4.05 -0.49
N LEU A 79 16.59 5.27 -0.77
CA LEU A 79 15.74 6.39 -1.20
C LEU A 79 14.95 6.08 -2.48
N LEU A 80 15.60 5.53 -3.49
CA LEU A 80 14.96 5.14 -4.75
C LEU A 80 13.91 4.06 -4.54
N LEU A 81 14.27 2.98 -3.84
CA LEU A 81 13.38 1.85 -3.56
C LEU A 81 12.18 2.28 -2.70
N ASN A 82 12.39 3.14 -1.70
CA ASN A 82 11.31 3.74 -0.92
C ASN A 82 10.38 4.58 -1.80
N THR A 83 10.94 5.38 -2.72
CA THR A 83 10.12 6.17 -3.65
C THR A 83 9.29 5.28 -4.57
N LEU A 84 9.83 4.16 -5.06
CA LEU A 84 9.10 3.18 -5.86
C LEU A 84 7.99 2.48 -5.06
N LEU A 85 8.24 2.15 -3.79
CA LEU A 85 7.22 1.64 -2.88
C LEU A 85 6.08 2.65 -2.71
N LEU A 86 6.40 3.92 -2.42
CA LEU A 86 5.40 4.97 -2.25
C LEU A 86 4.58 5.20 -3.52
N MET A 87 5.20 5.11 -4.70
CA MET A 87 4.50 5.16 -5.99
C MET A 87 3.53 3.98 -6.15
N ALA A 88 3.95 2.76 -5.80
CA ALA A 88 3.09 1.57 -5.87
C ALA A 88 1.90 1.69 -4.92
N VAL A 89 2.14 2.13 -3.68
CA VAL A 89 1.09 2.38 -2.68
C VAL A 89 0.09 3.43 -3.17
N ALA A 90 0.58 4.58 -3.63
CA ALA A 90 -0.25 5.67 -4.14
C ALA A 90 -1.10 5.28 -5.37
N PHE A 91 -0.71 4.21 -6.08
CA PHE A 91 -1.46 3.68 -7.21
C PHE A 91 -2.60 2.73 -6.82
N LEU A 92 -2.59 2.18 -5.60
CA LEU A 92 -3.59 1.22 -5.14
C LEU A 92 -5.03 1.74 -5.21
N PRO A 93 -5.37 3.00 -4.86
CA PRO A 93 -6.73 3.50 -5.01
C PRO A 93 -7.29 3.35 -6.43
N PHE A 94 -6.47 3.64 -7.43
CA PHE A 94 -6.85 3.44 -8.82
C PHE A 94 -7.15 1.95 -9.11
N ALA A 95 -6.27 1.04 -8.69
CA ALA A 95 -6.49 -0.40 -8.89
C ALA A 95 -7.78 -0.90 -8.18
N THR A 96 -8.05 -0.40 -6.97
CA THR A 96 -9.27 -0.66 -6.20
C THR A 96 -10.52 -0.21 -6.95
N SER A 97 -10.47 0.99 -7.58
CA SER A 97 -11.59 1.54 -8.35
C SER A 97 -11.93 0.68 -9.58
N VAL A 98 -10.90 0.15 -10.26
CA VAL A 98 -11.05 -0.73 -11.42
C VAL A 98 -11.70 -2.04 -11.01
N LEU A 99 -11.24 -2.66 -9.92
CA LEU A 99 -11.84 -3.88 -9.38
C LEU A 99 -13.31 -3.66 -8.99
N ALA A 100 -13.58 -2.62 -8.20
CA ALA A 100 -14.95 -2.31 -7.75
C ALA A 100 -15.89 -2.06 -8.94
N GLY A 101 -15.42 -1.32 -9.96
CA GLY A 101 -16.17 -1.06 -11.19
C GLY A 101 -16.50 -2.33 -11.98
N ALA A 102 -15.51 -3.22 -12.16
CA ALA A 102 -15.70 -4.48 -12.87
C ALA A 102 -16.63 -5.45 -12.12
N LEU A 103 -16.55 -5.50 -10.78
CA LEU A 103 -17.44 -6.32 -9.97
C LEU A 103 -18.89 -5.81 -10.03
N ARG A 104 -19.11 -4.49 -9.99
CA ARG A 104 -20.45 -3.90 -10.12
C ARG A 104 -21.06 -4.09 -11.52
N SER A 105 -20.26 -3.91 -12.57
CA SER A 105 -20.77 -4.03 -13.95
C SER A 105 -20.94 -5.48 -14.39
N GLY A 106 -20.28 -6.44 -13.74
CA GLY A 106 -20.22 -7.84 -14.17
C GLY A 106 -19.31 -8.09 -15.37
N HIS A 107 -18.63 -7.07 -15.90
CA HIS A 107 -17.81 -7.15 -17.10
C HIS A 107 -16.32 -7.02 -16.76
N GLY A 108 -15.46 -7.80 -17.42
CA GLY A 108 -14.00 -7.69 -17.27
C GLY A 108 -13.44 -8.12 -15.91
N GLN A 109 -14.23 -8.84 -15.10
CA GLN A 109 -13.88 -9.21 -13.72
C GLN A 109 -12.53 -9.93 -13.60
N ARG A 110 -12.23 -10.90 -14.48
CA ARG A 110 -10.96 -11.63 -14.46
C ARG A 110 -9.75 -10.70 -14.65
N THR A 111 -9.83 -9.80 -15.63
CA THR A 111 -8.77 -8.83 -15.91
C THR A 111 -8.61 -7.85 -14.76
N ALA A 112 -9.72 -7.38 -14.18
CA ALA A 112 -9.68 -6.45 -13.05
C ALA A 112 -9.09 -7.10 -11.79
N VAL A 113 -9.43 -8.36 -11.49
CA VAL A 113 -8.85 -9.12 -10.38
C VAL A 113 -7.35 -9.34 -10.60
N ALA A 114 -6.94 -9.74 -11.81
CA ALA A 114 -5.52 -9.92 -12.13
C ALA A 114 -4.75 -8.61 -12.01
N PHE A 115 -5.30 -7.51 -12.53
CA PHE A 115 -4.70 -6.18 -12.44
C PHE A 115 -4.54 -5.71 -10.98
N TYR A 116 -5.59 -5.90 -10.17
CA TYR A 116 -5.57 -5.57 -8.75
C TYR A 116 -4.55 -6.41 -7.98
N GLY A 117 -4.48 -7.72 -8.25
CA GLY A 117 -3.48 -8.61 -7.67
C GLY A 117 -2.05 -8.20 -8.02
N ILE A 118 -1.79 -7.88 -9.29
CA ILE A 118 -0.48 -7.39 -9.74
C ILE A 118 -0.09 -6.10 -9.01
N ALA A 119 -1.02 -5.18 -8.77
CA ALA A 119 -0.73 -3.96 -8.02
C ALA A 119 -0.31 -4.25 -6.57
N PHE A 120 -0.95 -5.24 -5.93
CA PHE A 120 -0.58 -5.71 -4.59
C PHE A 120 0.80 -6.38 -4.60
N ASP A 121 1.04 -7.26 -5.58
CA ASP A 121 2.32 -7.96 -5.75
C ASP A 121 3.47 -6.98 -6.00
N VAL A 122 3.28 -5.96 -6.85
CA VAL A 122 4.28 -4.91 -7.07
C VAL A 122 4.59 -4.14 -5.78
N THR A 123 3.56 -3.84 -4.99
CA THR A 123 3.74 -3.19 -3.68
C THR A 123 4.54 -4.08 -2.72
N ALA A 124 4.19 -5.37 -2.65
CA ALA A 124 4.90 -6.34 -1.82
C ALA A 124 6.36 -6.55 -2.27
N LEU A 125 6.60 -6.62 -3.59
CA LEU A 125 7.93 -6.79 -4.17
C LEU A 125 8.83 -5.57 -3.91
N THR A 126 8.30 -4.37 -4.05
CA THR A 126 9.05 -3.14 -3.76
C THR A 126 9.39 -3.02 -2.28
N PHE A 127 8.43 -3.34 -1.39
CA PHE A 127 8.68 -3.43 0.05
C PHE A 127 9.79 -4.42 0.40
N ASN A 128 9.67 -5.65 -0.09
CA ASN A 128 10.66 -6.71 0.11
C ASN A 128 12.04 -6.35 -0.45
N SER A 129 12.08 -5.61 -1.56
CA SER A 129 13.33 -5.12 -2.14
C SER A 129 14.04 -4.12 -1.23
N VAL A 130 13.31 -3.19 -0.60
CA VAL A 130 13.87 -2.27 0.41
C VAL A 130 14.46 -3.08 1.56
N TRP A 131 13.68 -4.01 2.11
CA TRP A 131 14.08 -4.82 3.25
C TRP A 131 15.31 -5.70 2.96
N GLN A 132 15.29 -6.41 1.84
CA GLN A 132 16.38 -7.29 1.43
C GLN A 132 17.66 -6.50 1.16
N TYR A 133 17.57 -5.32 0.55
CA TYR A 133 18.72 -4.45 0.33
C TYR A 133 19.31 -3.97 1.66
N ALA A 134 18.48 -3.46 2.58
CA ALA A 134 18.91 -3.02 3.90
C ALA A 134 19.61 -4.14 4.70
N ARG A 135 19.06 -5.37 4.64
CA ARG A 135 19.66 -6.57 5.26
C ARG A 135 21.02 -6.94 4.66
N ARG A 136 21.12 -6.99 3.32
CA ARG A 136 22.36 -7.41 2.63
C ARG A 136 23.51 -6.43 2.80
N HIS A 137 23.21 -5.14 2.94
CA HIS A 137 24.22 -4.09 3.07
C HIS A 137 24.50 -3.67 4.52
N GLY A 138 24.00 -4.42 5.51
CA GLY A 138 24.31 -4.19 6.93
C GLY A 138 23.84 -2.83 7.44
N LEU A 139 22.77 -2.28 6.87
CA LEU A 139 22.21 -0.98 7.27
C LEU A 139 21.33 -1.06 8.52
N LEU A 140 21.20 -2.27 9.07
CA LEU A 140 20.36 -2.58 10.22
C LEU A 140 21.07 -2.28 11.54
N SER A 141 20.30 -1.90 12.55
CA SER A 141 20.81 -1.75 13.92
C SER A 141 21.14 -3.11 14.55
N ASP A 142 22.19 -3.16 15.37
CA ASP A 142 22.65 -4.37 16.08
C ASP A 142 21.62 -4.95 17.08
N ALA A 143 20.48 -4.28 17.27
CA ALA A 143 19.40 -4.69 18.16
C ALA A 143 18.42 -5.72 17.54
N LEU A 144 18.60 -6.12 16.27
CA LEU A 144 17.75 -7.11 15.62
C LEU A 144 18.20 -8.55 15.91
N ASP A 145 17.42 -9.28 16.70
CA ASP A 145 17.52 -10.74 16.80
C ASP A 145 17.09 -11.38 15.45
N PRO A 146 17.74 -12.45 14.95
CA PRO A 146 17.44 -13.05 13.63
C PRO A 146 15.98 -13.48 13.45
N ALA A 147 15.29 -13.81 14.55
CA ALA A 147 13.87 -14.14 14.56
C ALA A 147 12.98 -12.94 14.20
N GLY A 148 13.29 -11.75 14.73
CA GLY A 148 12.56 -10.51 14.42
C GLY A 148 12.72 -10.07 12.97
N ALA A 149 13.89 -10.32 12.37
CA ALA A 149 14.16 -9.95 10.98
C ALA A 149 13.36 -10.77 9.94
N THR A 150 12.87 -11.95 10.32
CA THR A 150 12.07 -12.83 9.46
C THR A 150 10.57 -12.53 9.57
N ALA A 151 10.14 -11.89 10.66
CA ALA A 151 8.74 -11.51 10.86
C ALA A 151 8.32 -10.26 10.05
N ILE A 152 9.29 -9.49 9.55
CA ILE A 152 9.06 -8.23 8.81
C ILE A 152 8.93 -8.47 7.29
N SER A 153 9.46 -9.60 6.78
CA SER A 153 9.34 -10.01 5.36
C SER A 153 8.04 -10.74 5.07
#